data_AF-A0A3D0LS32-F1
#
_entry.id   AF-A0A3D0LS32-F1
#
_cell.length_a   1.000
_cell.length_b   1.000
_cell.length_c   1.000
_cell.angle_alpha   90.00
_cell.angle_beta   90.00
_cell.angle_gamma   90.00
#
_symmetry.space_group_name_H-M   'P 1'
#
loop_
_entity.id
_entity.type
_entity.pdbx_description
1 polymer ?
#
loop_
_entity_poly.entity_id
_entity_poly.type
_entity_poly.pdbx_seq_one_letter_code
_entity_poly.pdbx_strand_id
1 'polypeptide(L)'
;MRINYCVHCFAEITPDIQQCPYCGVVIQEWVRSLDYETRLIHTLDHPLAAVRMRAIIALGKRRDSQAADSLVRCALRHPVDVVEGLEIVDSLRCLHPERARSKALACLAHGHPAHAVRQAAAHALTAMADEKPR
;
A
#
# COMPACT_ATOMS: atom_id res chain seq x y z
N MET A 1 27.40 6.62 -4.73
CA MET A 1 26.70 6.08 -5.92
C MET A 1 25.21 6.29 -5.72
N ARG A 2 24.50 6.98 -6.63
CA ARG A 2 23.04 7.09 -6.54
C ARG A 2 22.44 5.82 -7.14
N ILE A 3 21.71 5.05 -6.34
CA ILE A 3 21.00 3.85 -6.78
C ILE A 3 19.58 4.29 -7.14
N ASN A 4 19.13 3.96 -8.35
CA ASN A 4 17.74 4.12 -8.76
C ASN A 4 17.08 2.74 -8.82
N TYR A 5 15.74 2.71 -8.77
CA TYR A 5 14.96 1.48 -8.92
C TYR A 5 14.14 1.58 -10.21
N CYS A 6 14.03 0.47 -10.94
CA CYS A 6 13.11 0.36 -12.06
C CYS A 6 11.68 0.59 -11.55
N VAL A 7 10.94 1.47 -12.21
CA VAL A 7 9.56 1.82 -11.82
C VAL A 7 8.55 0.69 -11.98
N HIS A 8 8.91 -0.38 -12.71
CA HIS A 8 8.03 -1.53 -13.00
C HIS A 8 8.41 -2.80 -12.23
N CYS A 9 9.70 -3.13 -12.14
CA CYS A 9 10.16 -4.37 -11.50
C CYS A 9 10.96 -4.16 -10.21
N PHE A 10 11.25 -2.90 -9.86
CA PHE A 10 12.07 -2.53 -8.70
C PHE A 10 13.45 -3.18 -8.64
N ALA A 11 14.01 -3.61 -9.77
CA ALA A 11 15.43 -3.92 -9.84
C ALA A 11 16.26 -2.64 -9.69
N GLU A 12 17.39 -2.73 -9.00
CA GLU A 12 18.36 -1.64 -8.91
C GLU A 12 18.96 -1.37 -10.29
N ILE A 13 18.96 -0.11 -10.70
CA ILE A 13 19.40 0.35 -12.01
C ILE A 13 20.32 1.56 -11.85
N THR A 14 21.19 1.77 -12.82
CA THR A 14 21.99 3.00 -12.88
C THR A 14 21.10 4.20 -13.20
N PRO A 15 21.52 5.42 -12.82
CA PRO A 15 20.88 6.64 -13.31
C PRO A 15 20.80 6.69 -14.85
N ASP A 16 19.84 7.46 -15.36
CA ASP A 16 19.70 7.83 -16.78
C ASP A 16 19.39 6.70 -17.78
N ILE A 17 19.04 5.50 -17.32
CA ILE A 17 18.55 4.44 -18.21
C ILE A 17 17.17 4.78 -18.80
N GLN A 18 16.96 4.46 -20.08
CA GLN A 18 15.66 4.62 -20.75
C GLN A 18 14.83 3.33 -20.72
N GLN A 19 15.51 2.18 -20.84
CA GLN A 19 14.90 0.86 -20.82
C GLN A 19 15.55 0.01 -19.72
N CYS A 20 14.72 -0.66 -18.91
CA CYS A 20 15.21 -1.50 -17.82
C CYS A 20 15.92 -2.74 -18.38
N PRO A 21 17.19 -3.01 -17.99
CA PRO A 21 17.91 -4.19 -18.48
C PRO A 21 17.38 -5.50 -17.88
N TYR A 22 16.59 -5.45 -16.81
CA TYR A 22 16.06 -6.64 -16.12
C TYR A 22 14.68 -7.07 -16.61
N CYS A 23 13.79 -6.12 -16.89
CA CYS A 23 12.41 -6.42 -17.30
C CYS A 23 12.03 -5.85 -18.68
N GLY A 24 12.96 -5.16 -19.36
CA GLY A 24 12.75 -4.63 -20.71
C GLY A 24 11.79 -3.45 -20.82
N VAL A 25 11.23 -2.94 -19.72
CA VAL A 25 10.26 -1.83 -19.77
C VAL A 25 10.94 -0.54 -20.23
N VAL A 26 10.29 0.21 -21.13
CA VAL A 26 10.66 1.60 -21.42
C VAL A 26 10.08 2.48 -20.32
N ILE A 27 10.95 3.09 -19.50
CA ILE A 27 10.56 3.72 -18.22
C ILE A 27 9.54 4.84 -18.45
N GLN A 28 9.80 5.71 -19.42
CA GLN A 28 8.93 6.86 -19.70
C GLN A 28 7.56 6.45 -20.25
N GLU A 29 7.51 5.41 -21.07
CA GLU A 29 6.26 4.91 -21.65
C GLU A 29 5.37 4.28 -20.58
N TRP A 30 5.97 3.49 -19.67
CA TRP A 30 5.24 2.88 -18.56
C TRP A 30 4.66 3.91 -17.59
N VAL A 31 5.42 4.97 -17.26
CA VAL A 31 4.92 6.03 -16.37
C VAL A 31 3.74 6.76 -17.01
N ARG A 32 3.77 6.97 -18.34
CA ARG A 32 2.72 7.66 -19.10
C ARG A 32 1.47 6.79 -19.34
N SER A 33 1.62 5.48 -19.40
CA SER A 33 0.49 4.57 -19.67
C SER A 33 -0.41 4.33 -18.47
N LEU A 34 0.10 4.57 -17.25
CA LEU A 34 -0.65 4.37 -16.01
C LEU A 34 -1.18 5.68 -15.44
N ASP A 35 -2.39 5.64 -14.89
CA ASP A 35 -2.86 6.70 -14.02
C ASP A 35 -2.06 6.76 -12.71
N TYR A 36 -2.21 7.86 -11.98
CA TYR A 36 -1.46 8.08 -10.75
C TYR A 36 -1.76 7.04 -9.66
N GLU A 37 -2.99 6.55 -9.61
CA GLU A 37 -3.44 5.65 -8.58
C GLU A 37 -2.88 4.24 -8.76
N THR A 38 -2.92 3.74 -9.99
CA THR A 38 -2.32 2.49 -10.37
C THR A 38 -0.82 2.51 -10.07
N ARG A 39 -0.15 3.65 -10.27
CA ARG A 39 1.25 3.83 -9.85
C ARG A 39 1.43 3.76 -8.33
N LEU A 40 0.55 4.37 -7.53
CA LEU A 40 0.63 4.28 -6.07
C LEU A 40 0.41 2.84 -5.58
N ILE A 41 -0.60 2.14 -6.12
CA ILE A 41 -0.86 0.73 -5.79
C ILE A 41 0.35 -0.12 -6.16
N HIS A 42 0.94 0.07 -7.34
CA HIS A 42 2.15 -0.64 -7.76
C HIS A 42 3.34 -0.36 -6.83
N THR A 43 3.46 0.88 -6.34
CA THR A 43 4.55 1.28 -5.43
C THR A 43 4.51 0.55 -4.08
N LEU A 44 3.38 -0.06 -3.69
CA LEU A 44 3.28 -0.89 -2.49
C LEU A 44 4.15 -2.15 -2.56
N ASP A 45 4.60 -2.54 -3.75
CA ASP A 45 5.51 -3.68 -3.96
C ASP A 45 7.00 -3.27 -3.93
N HIS A 46 7.31 -1.99 -3.69
CA HIS A 46 8.68 -1.47 -3.69
C HIS A 46 9.53 -2.06 -2.54
N PRO A 47 10.81 -2.42 -2.75
CA PRO A 47 11.65 -3.04 -1.73
C PRO A 47 11.93 -2.15 -0.52
N LEU A 48 12.06 -0.84 -0.73
CA LEU A 48 12.30 0.13 0.33
C LEU A 48 11.02 0.52 1.09
N ALA A 49 10.99 0.26 2.40
CA ALA A 49 9.87 0.59 3.29
C ALA A 49 9.50 2.09 3.26
N ALA A 50 10.49 2.99 3.22
CA ALA A 50 10.24 4.42 3.14
C ALA A 50 9.49 4.86 1.86
N VAL A 51 9.62 4.10 0.77
CA VAL A 51 8.89 4.35 -0.47
C VAL A 51 7.46 3.80 -0.37
N ARG A 52 7.29 2.58 0.17
CA ARG A 52 5.97 2.00 0.43
C ARG A 52 5.14 2.87 1.38
N MET A 53 5.76 3.33 2.47
CA MET A 53 5.14 4.24 3.45
C MET A 53 4.53 5.49 2.80
N ARG A 54 5.24 6.11 1.85
CA ARG A 54 4.72 7.27 1.10
C ARG A 54 3.50 6.90 0.25
N ALA A 55 3.51 5.72 -0.37
CA ALA A 55 2.38 5.24 -1.16
C ALA A 55 1.16 4.92 -0.27
N ILE A 56 1.37 4.26 0.88
CA ILE A 56 0.33 3.96 1.86
C ILE A 56 -0.39 5.25 2.30
N ILE A 57 0.37 6.24 2.78
CA ILE A 57 -0.17 7.54 3.21
C ILE A 57 -0.93 8.24 2.07
N ALA A 58 -0.38 8.22 0.85
CA ALA A 58 -1.01 8.85 -0.31
C ALA A 58 -2.35 8.18 -0.66
N LEU A 59 -2.42 6.85 -0.62
CA LEU A 59 -3.64 6.08 -0.87
C LEU A 59 -4.71 6.38 0.21
N GLY A 60 -4.32 6.39 1.48
CA GLY A 60 -5.22 6.76 2.59
C GLY A 60 -5.83 8.15 2.42
N LYS A 61 -5.00 9.14 2.03
CA LYS A 61 -5.45 10.53 1.77
C LYS A 61 -6.38 10.65 0.58
N ARG A 62 -6.19 9.82 -0.46
CA ARG A 62 -7.07 9.77 -1.63
C ARG A 62 -8.43 9.13 -1.33
N ARG A 63 -8.48 8.30 -0.29
CA ARG A 63 -9.67 7.57 0.18
C ARG A 63 -10.23 6.55 -0.80
N ASP A 64 -9.44 6.12 -1.79
CA ASP A 64 -9.90 5.18 -2.81
C ASP A 64 -10.08 3.76 -2.27
N SER A 65 -11.28 3.20 -2.40
CA SER A 65 -11.60 1.86 -1.92
C SER A 65 -10.91 0.75 -2.71
N GLN A 66 -10.46 0.99 -3.95
CA GLN A 66 -9.71 0.03 -4.77
C GLN A 66 -8.35 -0.30 -4.15
N ALA A 67 -7.79 0.58 -3.31
CA ALA A 67 -6.53 0.36 -2.63
C ALA A 67 -6.60 -0.70 -1.51
N ALA A 68 -7.80 -1.04 -1.01
CA ALA A 68 -7.97 -1.81 0.21
C ALA A 68 -7.26 -3.18 0.18
N ASP A 69 -7.49 -3.97 -0.88
CA ASP A 69 -6.87 -5.30 -1.00
C ASP A 69 -5.35 -5.21 -1.19
N SER A 70 -4.86 -4.17 -1.88
CA SER A 70 -3.43 -3.95 -2.11
C SER A 70 -2.71 -3.56 -0.83
N LEU A 71 -3.33 -2.73 0.01
CA LEU A 71 -2.82 -2.38 1.34
C LEU A 71 -2.73 -3.61 2.26
N VAL A 72 -3.73 -4.49 2.24
CA VAL A 72 -3.68 -5.77 2.99
C VAL A 72 -2.53 -6.64 2.52
N ARG A 73 -2.36 -6.82 1.20
CA ARG A 73 -1.25 -7.61 0.65
C ARG A 73 0.12 -7.04 1.05
N CYS A 74 0.25 -5.71 1.09
CA CYS A 74 1.47 -5.03 1.53
C CYS A 74 1.81 -5.40 2.98
N ALA A 75 0.86 -5.23 3.91
CA ALA A 75 1.06 -5.57 5.32
C ALA A 75 1.44 -7.05 5.53
N LEU A 76 0.74 -7.97 4.83
CA LEU A 76 0.99 -9.40 4.98
C LEU A 76 2.31 -9.85 4.33
N ARG A 77 2.84 -9.12 3.34
CA ARG A 77 4.16 -9.39 2.75
C ARG A 77 5.29 -8.89 3.65
N HIS A 78 5.06 -7.83 4.40
CA HIS A 78 6.06 -7.20 5.28
C HIS A 78 5.64 -7.25 6.76
N PRO A 79 5.32 -8.43 7.33
CA PRO A 79 4.65 -8.54 8.63
C PRO A 79 5.50 -8.11 9.83
N VAL A 80 6.82 -7.98 9.64
CA VAL A 80 7.77 -7.53 10.66
C VAL A 80 7.80 -6.01 10.79
N ASP A 81 7.37 -5.27 9.76
CA ASP A 81 7.30 -3.81 9.79
C ASP A 81 5.99 -3.37 10.43
N VAL A 82 5.99 -3.34 11.76
CA VAL A 82 4.81 -2.99 12.56
C VAL A 82 4.38 -1.54 12.29
N VAL A 83 5.31 -0.63 12.00
CA VAL A 83 5.01 0.78 11.72
C VAL A 83 4.26 0.89 10.40
N GLU A 84 4.73 0.22 9.35
CA GLU A 84 4.03 0.11 8.06
C GLU A 84 2.65 -0.53 8.23
N GLY A 85 2.55 -1.61 9.00
CA GLY A 85 1.27 -2.27 9.29
C GLY A 85 0.26 -1.38 10.03
N LEU A 86 0.71 -0.55 10.98
CA LEU A 86 -0.17 0.39 11.69
C LEU A 86 -0.63 1.53 10.77
N GLU A 87 0.27 2.11 9.97
CA GLU A 87 -0.12 3.14 9.00
C GLU A 87 -1.10 2.59 7.94
N ILE A 88 -0.96 1.32 7.55
CA ILE A 88 -1.93 0.64 6.67
C ILE A 88 -3.31 0.61 7.33
N VAL A 89 -3.40 0.27 8.63
CA VAL A 89 -4.69 0.28 9.35
C VAL A 89 -5.30 1.69 9.36
N ASP A 90 -4.50 2.72 9.62
CA ASP A 90 -4.99 4.11 9.62
C ASP A 90 -5.39 4.60 8.22
N SER A 91 -4.65 4.20 7.19
CA SER A 91 -5.00 4.48 5.80
C SER A 91 -6.29 3.78 5.39
N LEU A 92 -6.51 2.52 5.81
CA LEU A 92 -7.76 1.80 5.58
C LEU A 92 -8.96 2.51 6.24
N ARG A 93 -8.81 3.04 7.46
CA ARG A 93 -9.87 3.82 8.13
C ARG A 93 -10.27 5.06 7.33
N CYS A 94 -9.32 5.68 6.64
CA CYS A 94 -9.56 6.87 5.83
C CYS A 94 -10.32 6.60 4.52
N LEU A 95 -10.30 5.35 4.01
CA LEU A 95 -10.99 5.00 2.76
C LEU A 95 -12.49 5.26 2.82
N HIS A 96 -13.12 5.41 1.65
CA HIS A 96 -14.56 5.53 1.55
C HIS A 96 -15.29 4.39 2.30
N PRO A 97 -16.38 4.69 3.03
CA PRO A 97 -17.15 3.68 3.75
C PRO A 97 -17.77 2.64 2.82
N GLU A 98 -17.07 1.53 2.62
CA GLU A 98 -17.49 0.45 1.73
C GLU A 98 -17.16 -0.92 2.32
N ARG A 99 -17.79 -1.96 1.77
CA ARG A 99 -17.55 -3.35 2.16
C ARG A 99 -16.07 -3.74 2.03
N ALA A 100 -15.37 -3.20 1.04
CA ALA A 100 -13.94 -3.45 0.83
C ALA A 100 -13.10 -3.01 2.03
N ARG A 101 -13.35 -1.82 2.57
CA ARG A 101 -12.69 -1.28 3.77
C ARG A 101 -12.87 -2.19 4.98
N SER A 102 -14.12 -2.54 5.30
CA SER A 102 -14.41 -3.39 6.46
C SER A 102 -13.82 -4.80 6.30
N LYS A 103 -13.85 -5.36 5.08
CA LYS A 103 -13.25 -6.66 4.78
C LYS A 103 -11.72 -6.62 4.95
N ALA A 104 -11.07 -5.56 4.48
CA ALA A 104 -9.62 -5.38 4.61
C ALA A 104 -9.19 -5.28 6.08
N LEU A 105 -9.88 -4.46 6.89
CA LEU A 105 -9.63 -4.37 8.33
C LEU A 105 -9.88 -5.71 9.03
N ALA A 106 -10.96 -6.43 8.68
CA ALA A 106 -11.22 -7.77 9.23
C ALA A 106 -10.11 -8.76 8.87
N CYS A 107 -9.58 -8.71 7.65
CA CYS A 107 -8.46 -9.55 7.25
C CYS A 107 -7.22 -9.31 8.12
N LEU A 108 -6.85 -8.05 8.36
CA LEU A 108 -5.71 -7.71 9.21
C LEU A 108 -5.95 -8.05 10.69
N ALA A 109 -7.17 -7.84 11.21
CA ALA A 109 -7.53 -8.15 12.59
C ALA A 109 -7.34 -9.64 12.93
N HIS A 110 -7.63 -10.53 11.98
CA HIS A 110 -7.52 -11.98 12.19
C HIS A 110 -6.18 -12.56 11.73
N GLY A 111 -5.60 -12.02 10.65
CA GLY A 111 -4.52 -12.66 9.91
C GLY A 111 -3.13 -12.03 10.05
N HIS A 112 -3.01 -10.80 10.55
CA HIS A 112 -1.69 -10.16 10.62
C HIS A 112 -0.81 -10.78 11.72
N PRO A 113 0.47 -11.15 11.47
CA PRO A 113 1.32 -11.77 12.48
C PRO A 113 1.62 -10.89 13.70
N ALA A 114 1.81 -9.59 13.51
CA ALA A 114 2.04 -8.64 14.60
C ALA A 114 0.74 -8.36 15.39
N HIS A 115 0.79 -8.57 16.71
CA HIS A 115 -0.36 -8.40 17.61
C HIS A 115 -0.89 -6.95 17.64
N ALA A 116 0.01 -5.96 17.62
CA ALA A 116 -0.35 -4.55 17.62
C ALA A 116 -1.22 -4.17 16.40
N VAL A 117 -0.87 -4.69 15.22
CA VAL A 117 -1.64 -4.47 13.99
C VAL A 117 -3.01 -5.15 14.07
N ARG A 118 -3.08 -6.38 14.61
CA ARG A 118 -4.37 -7.06 14.81
C ARG A 118 -5.30 -6.27 15.73
N GLN A 119 -4.77 -5.79 16.87
CA GLN A 119 -5.56 -4.98 17.81
C GLN A 119 -6.03 -3.66 17.18
N ALA A 120 -5.14 -2.94 16.50
CA ALA A 120 -5.48 -1.69 15.84
C ALA A 120 -6.60 -1.90 14.79
N ALA A 121 -6.50 -2.96 13.99
CA ALA A 121 -7.51 -3.29 12.99
C ALA A 121 -8.86 -3.69 13.63
N ALA A 122 -8.84 -4.44 14.73
CA ALA A 122 -10.05 -4.80 15.49
C ALA A 122 -10.73 -3.54 16.08
N HIS A 123 -9.94 -2.64 16.68
CA HIS A 123 -10.46 -1.38 17.22
C HIS A 123 -11.07 -0.50 16.13
N ALA A 124 -10.44 -0.45 14.95
CA ALA A 124 -10.98 0.26 13.80
C ALA A 124 -12.36 -0.28 13.37
N LEU A 125 -12.55 -1.60 13.37
CA LEU A 125 -13.85 -2.22 13.07
C LEU A 125 -14.91 -1.90 14.10
N THR A 126 -14.59 -1.95 15.39
CA THR A 126 -15.53 -1.60 16.47
C THR A 126 -15.95 -0.14 16.35
N ALA A 127 -14.99 0.78 16.17
CA ALA A 127 -15.29 2.21 16.01
C ALA A 127 -16.20 2.48 14.79
N MET A 128 -16.06 1.72 13.70
CA MET A 128 -16.92 1.81 12.53
C MET A 128 -18.34 1.24 12.75
N ALA A 129 -18.52 0.30 13.68
CA ALA A 129 -19.84 -0.22 14.04
C ALA A 129 -20.63 0.77 14.91
N ASP A 130 -19.91 1.58 15.70
CA ASP A 130 -20.49 2.63 16.54
C ASP A 130 -20.81 3.92 15.75
N GLU A 131 -20.24 4.09 14.55
CA GLU A 131 -20.60 5.14 13.58
C GLU A 131 -22.01 4.87 13.01
N LYS A 132 -23.03 5.39 13.71
CA LYS A 132 -24.43 5.38 13.27
C LYS A 132 -24.57 5.84 11.81
N PRO A 133 -25.33 5.15 10.94
CA PRO A 133 -25.55 5.61 9.58
C PRO A 133 -26.22 6.99 9.63
N ARG A 134 -25.62 7.97 8.94
CA ARG A 134 -26.24 9.28 8.71
C ARG A 134 -27.34 9.18 7.65
#